data_AF-X1FL10-F1
#
_entry.id   AF-X1FL10-F1
#
_cell.length_a   1.000
_cell.length_b   1.000
_cell.length_c   1.000
_cell.angle_alpha   90.00
_cell.angle_beta   90.00
_cell.angle_gamma   90.00
#
_symmetry.space_group_name_H-M   'P 1'
#
loop_
_entity.id
_entity.type
_entity.pdbx_description
1 polymer ?
#
loop_
_entity_poly.entity_id
_entity_poly.type
_entity_poly.pdbx_seq_one_letter_code
_entity_poly.pdbx_strand_id
1 'polypeptide(L)'
;LGIFILGTLMKNRGWEVEIFYEESRQIDFSITSGADLVGISTITSTAPRAYMVADKIRKTGVPVIMGGAHVTFMTEEALEHADFVIRGEGE
;
A
#
# COMPACT_ATOMS: atom_id res chain seq x y z
N LEU A 1 -5.50 11.14 1.27
CA LEU A 1 -5.54 11.89 -0.01
C LEU A 1 -4.39 11.50 -0.94
N GLY A 2 -3.14 11.43 -0.45
CA GLY A 2 -1.95 11.14 -1.28
C GLY A 2 -2.07 9.94 -2.22
N ILE A 3 -2.65 8.81 -1.80
CA ILE A 3 -2.79 7.63 -2.66
C ILE A 3 -3.66 7.85 -3.91
N PHE A 4 -4.66 8.75 -3.84
CA PHE A 4 -5.48 9.10 -5.00
C PHE A 4 -4.73 10.02 -5.99
N ILE A 5 -3.89 10.92 -5.45
CA ILE A 5 -3.02 11.78 -6.25
C ILE A 5 -1.97 10.92 -6.97
N LEU A 6 -1.25 10.09 -6.21
CA LEU A 6 -0.27 9.15 -6.74
C LEU A 6 -0.88 8.25 -7.82
N GLY A 7 -2.06 7.67 -7.56
CA GLY A 7 -2.70 6.81 -8.55
C GLY A 7 -3.07 7.55 -9.85
N THR A 8 -3.48 8.81 -9.75
CA THR A 8 -3.71 9.65 -10.94
C THR A 8 -2.43 9.95 -11.69
N LEU A 9 -1.34 10.30 -10.98
CA LEU A 9 -0.03 10.57 -11.57
C LEU A 9 0.53 9.34 -12.30
N MET A 10 0.43 8.16 -11.68
CA MET A 10 0.89 6.89 -12.27
C MET A 10 0.08 6.53 -13.52
N LYS A 11 -1.24 6.71 -13.48
CA LYS A 11 -2.10 6.52 -14.66
C LYS A 11 -1.71 7.44 -15.81
N ASN A 12 -1.43 8.72 -15.53
CA ASN A 12 -0.97 9.67 -16.55
C ASN A 12 0.42 9.32 -17.12
N ARG A 13 1.24 8.57 -16.37
CA ARG A 13 2.53 8.04 -16.82
C ARG A 13 2.40 6.72 -17.58
N GLY A 14 1.18 6.23 -17.83
CA GLY A 14 0.93 5.02 -18.62
C GLY A 14 0.84 3.73 -17.82
N TRP A 15 0.80 3.80 -16.49
CA TRP A 15 0.60 2.63 -15.64
C TRP A 15 -0.88 2.27 -15.54
N GLU A 16 -1.18 0.98 -15.49
CA GLU A 16 -2.47 0.49 -15.04
C GLU A 16 -2.54 0.61 -13.51
N VAL A 17 -3.57 1.29 -13.02
CA VAL A 17 -3.70 1.59 -11.59
C VAL A 17 -5.13 1.30 -11.15
N GLU A 18 -5.26 0.48 -10.12
CA GLU A 18 -6.49 0.30 -9.38
C GLU A 18 -6.31 0.72 -7.92
N ILE A 19 -7.29 1.45 -7.38
CA ILE A 19 -7.28 1.92 -5.99
C ILE A 19 -8.38 1.22 -5.21
N PHE A 20 -8.01 0.72 -4.03
CA PHE A 20 -8.91 0.05 -3.11
C PHE A 20 -8.98 0.85 -1.81
N TYR A 21 -10.21 1.09 -1.35
CA TYR A 21 -10.48 1.68 -0.05
C TYR A 21 -11.18 0.64 0.82
N GLU A 22 -10.48 0.12 1.83
CA GLU A 22 -10.95 -1.06 2.57
C GLU A 22 -12.24 -0.79 3.37
N GLU A 23 -12.47 0.44 3.82
CA GLU A 23 -13.70 0.77 4.56
C GLU A 23 -14.95 0.71 3.67
N SER A 24 -14.81 0.79 2.34
CA SER A 24 -15.96 0.72 1.42
C SER A 24 -16.18 -0.67 0.82
N ARG A 25 -15.14 -1.49 0.69
CA ARG A 25 -15.22 -2.86 0.15
C ARG A 25 -14.17 -3.77 0.76
N GLN A 26 -14.53 -5.04 1.01
CA GLN A 26 -13.54 -6.05 1.36
C GLN A 26 -12.53 -6.20 0.22
N ILE A 27 -11.26 -6.37 0.59
CA ILE A 27 -10.18 -6.61 -0.36
C ILE A 27 -10.33 -8.02 -0.92
N ASP A 28 -10.70 -8.12 -2.20
CA ASP A 28 -10.52 -9.34 -2.96
C ASP A 28 -9.05 -9.47 -3.34
N PHE A 29 -8.31 -10.39 -2.72
CA PHE A 29 -6.88 -10.56 -2.97
C PHE A 29 -6.58 -11.12 -4.37
N SER A 30 -7.58 -11.55 -5.14
CA SER A 30 -7.37 -11.95 -6.53
C SER A 30 -6.90 -10.78 -7.40
N ILE A 31 -7.23 -9.53 -7.02
CA ILE A 31 -6.81 -8.30 -7.71
C ILE A 31 -5.30 -8.09 -7.70
N THR A 32 -4.59 -8.68 -6.73
CA THR A 32 -3.13 -8.55 -6.65
C THR A 32 -2.44 -9.56 -7.55
N SER A 33 -3.19 -10.52 -8.12
CA SER A 33 -2.69 -11.46 -9.11
C SER A 33 -2.41 -10.73 -10.41
N GLY A 34 -1.12 -10.54 -10.73
CA GLY A 34 -0.67 -9.83 -11.93
C GLY A 34 -0.27 -8.38 -11.69
N ALA A 35 -0.37 -7.88 -10.45
CA ALA A 35 0.21 -6.59 -10.10
C ALA A 35 1.74 -6.69 -10.01
N ASP A 36 2.45 -5.75 -10.64
CA ASP A 36 3.90 -5.64 -10.52
C ASP A 36 4.33 -5.07 -9.15
N LEU A 37 3.44 -4.32 -8.49
CA LEU A 37 3.68 -3.62 -7.25
C LEU A 37 2.38 -3.32 -6.50
N VAL A 38 2.39 -3.40 -5.17
CA VAL A 38 1.27 -2.95 -4.33
C VAL A 38 1.72 -1.87 -3.35
N GLY A 39 1.01 -0.74 -3.35
CA GLY A 39 1.17 0.34 -2.38
C GLY A 39 0.07 0.33 -1.32
N ILE A 40 0.45 0.40 -0.04
CA ILE A 40 -0.47 0.48 1.09
C ILE A 40 -0.22 1.77 1.87
N SER A 41 -1.21 2.67 1.89
CA SER A 41 -1.18 3.87 2.72
C SER A 41 -1.99 3.64 3.99
N THR A 42 -1.42 3.92 5.16
CA THR A 42 -2.10 3.69 6.44
C THR A 42 -1.89 4.81 7.46
N ILE A 43 -2.86 4.95 8.36
CA ILE A 43 -2.79 5.76 9.58
C ILE A 43 -2.76 4.85 10.81
N THR A 44 -2.48 5.40 11.98
CA THR A 44 -2.25 4.59 13.19
C THR A 44 -3.42 3.66 13.54
N SER A 45 -4.67 4.12 13.37
CA SER A 45 -5.86 3.30 13.64
C SER A 45 -6.02 2.10 12.69
N THR A 46 -5.47 2.19 11.48
CA THR A 46 -5.56 1.15 10.44
C THR A 46 -4.27 0.34 10.28
N ALA A 47 -3.19 0.71 10.96
CA ALA A 47 -1.88 0.08 10.82
C ALA A 47 -1.90 -1.44 11.10
N PRO A 48 -2.51 -1.95 12.19
CA PRO A 48 -2.55 -3.40 12.44
C PRO A 48 -3.22 -4.18 11.31
N ARG A 49 -4.29 -3.61 10.73
CA ARG A 49 -4.98 -4.23 9.60
C ARG A 49 -4.13 -4.16 8.33
N ALA A 50 -3.51 -3.02 8.06
CA ALA A 50 -2.63 -2.81 6.92
C ALA A 50 -1.45 -3.79 6.91
N TYR A 51 -0.84 -4.07 8.08
CA TYR A 51 0.21 -5.08 8.20
C TYR A 51 -0.26 -6.49 7.84
N MET A 52 -1.43 -6.90 8.35
CA MET A 52 -2.01 -8.20 7.97
C MET A 52 -2.29 -8.32 6.47
N VAL A 53 -2.68 -7.21 5.81
CA VAL A 53 -2.86 -7.16 4.35
C VAL A 53 -1.50 -7.26 3.65
N ALA A 54 -0.52 -6.46 4.07
CA ALA A 54 0.83 -6.44 3.52
C ALA A 54 1.48 -7.84 3.57
N ASP A 55 1.46 -8.49 4.73
CA ASP A 55 2.02 -9.83 4.93
C ASP A 55 1.36 -10.87 4.02
N LYS A 56 0.05 -10.76 3.81
CA LYS A 56 -0.68 -11.69 2.94
C LYS A 56 -0.30 -11.50 1.47
N ILE A 57 -0.12 -10.26 1.02
CA ILE A 57 0.25 -9.95 -0.36
C ILE A 57 1.72 -10.33 -0.61
N ARG A 58 2.64 -10.02 0.32
CA ARG A 58 4.05 -10.40 0.19
C ARG A 58 4.26 -11.90 0.03
N LYS A 59 3.43 -12.71 0.70
CA LYS A 59 3.45 -14.19 0.55
C LYS A 59 3.12 -14.66 -0.87
N THR A 60 2.52 -13.84 -1.72
CA THR A 60 2.27 -14.15 -3.14
C THR A 60 3.44 -13.76 -4.05
N GLY A 61 4.52 -13.18 -3.50
CA GLY A 61 5.70 -12.75 -4.24
C GLY A 61 5.58 -11.36 -4.88
N VAL A 62 4.45 -10.67 -4.69
CA VAL A 62 4.27 -9.29 -5.18
C VAL A 62 4.94 -8.34 -4.19
N PRO A 63 5.83 -7.44 -4.64
CA PRO A 63 6.50 -6.50 -3.75
C PRO A 63 5.50 -5.50 -3.16
N VAL A 64 5.65 -5.22 -1.87
CA VAL A 64 4.78 -4.31 -1.12
C VAL A 64 5.55 -3.09 -0.64
N ILE A 65 5.02 -1.90 -0.97
CA ILE A 65 5.48 -0.62 -0.44
C ILE A 65 4.45 -0.09 0.54
N MET A 66 4.89 0.32 1.72
CA MET A 66 4.03 0.96 2.72
C MET A 66 4.34 2.44 2.89
N GLY A 67 3.31 3.25 3.13
CA GLY A 67 3.44 4.69 3.38
C GLY A 67 2.30 5.24 4.24
N GLY A 68 2.28 6.56 4.40
CA GLY A 68 1.29 7.27 5.22
C GLY A 68 1.84 7.69 6.58
N ALA A 69 0.98 8.34 7.36
CA ALA A 69 1.39 9.01 8.59
C ALA A 69 2.01 8.05 9.61
N HIS A 70 1.42 6.86 9.79
CA HIS A 70 1.94 5.89 10.74
C HIS A 70 3.33 5.38 10.33
N VAL A 71 3.47 4.95 9.07
CA VAL A 71 4.73 4.41 8.52
C VAL A 71 5.87 5.44 8.57
N THR A 72 5.54 6.73 8.42
CA THR A 72 6.52 7.82 8.51
C THR A 72 7.20 7.90 9.89
N PHE A 73 6.45 7.61 10.96
CA PHE A 73 6.92 7.67 12.35
C PHE A 73 7.33 6.30 12.90
N MET A 74 6.75 5.20 12.39
CA MET A 74 6.97 3.82 12.83
C MET A 74 7.60 3.00 11.70
N THR A 75 8.72 3.48 11.17
CA THR A 75 9.33 2.97 9.94
C THR A 75 9.86 1.55 10.13
N GLU A 76 10.52 1.27 11.25
CA GLU A 76 11.11 -0.02 11.58
C GLU A 76 10.04 -1.10 11.74
N GLU A 77 8.93 -0.78 12.43
CA GLU A 77 7.76 -1.65 12.56
C GLU A 77 7.15 -1.96 11.19
N ALA A 78 6.96 -0.94 10.35
CA ALA A 78 6.40 -1.14 9.02
C ALA A 78 7.32 -1.98 8.09
N LEU A 79 8.64 -1.90 8.25
CA LEU A 79 9.60 -2.70 7.50
C LEU A 79 9.54 -4.19 7.83
N GLU A 80 9.01 -4.59 8.98
CA GLU A 80 8.76 -6.00 9.27
C GLU A 80 7.69 -6.59 8.31
N HIS A 81 6.81 -5.72 7.79
CA HIS A 81 5.65 -6.08 6.98
C HIS A 81 5.74 -5.68 5.51
N ALA A 82 6.76 -4.91 5.11
CA ALA A 82 6.91 -4.35 3.77
C ALA A 82 8.29 -4.62 3.17
N ASP A 83 8.39 -4.58 1.85
CA ASP A 83 9.70 -4.65 1.17
C ASP A 83 10.34 -3.25 1.09
N PHE A 84 9.51 -2.20 1.03
CA PHE A 84 9.94 -0.81 1.08
C PHE A 84 8.97 0.05 1.89
N VAL A 85 9.48 1.14 2.46
CA VAL A 85 8.70 2.13 3.20
C VAL A 85 8.98 3.53 2.68
N ILE A 86 7.92 4.34 2.58
CA ILE A 86 8.00 5.75 2.22
C ILE A 86 7.69 6.59 3.46
N ARG A 87 8.59 7.52 3.78
CA ARG A 87 8.43 8.50 4.86
C ARG A 87 8.12 9.88 4.25
N GLY A 88 7.13 10.57 4.80
CA GLY A 88 6.66 11.84 4.24
C GLY A 88 5.74 11.64 3.01
N GLU A 89 5.77 12.60 2.09
CA GLU A 89 5.00 12.55 0.83
C GLU A 89 5.71 11.67 -0.21
N GLY A 90 4.92 10.94 -1.00
CA GLY A 90 5.42 9.86 -1.86
C GLY A 90 4.94 9.93 -3.32
N GLU A 91 4.11 10.91 -3.65
CA GLU A 91 3.75 11.30 -5.02
C GLU A 91 4.92 11.83 -5.85
#